data_AF-A0A8S9FT89-F1
#
_entry.id   AF-A0A8S9FT89-F1
#
_cell.length_a   1.000
_cell.length_b   1.000
_cell.length_c   1.000
_cell.angle_alpha   90.00
_cell.angle_beta   90.00
_cell.angle_gamma   90.00
#
_symmetry.space_group_name_H-M   'P 1'
#
loop_
_entity.id
_entity.type
_entity.pdbx_description
1 polymer ?
#
loop_
_entity_poly.entity_id
_entity_poly.type
_entity_poly.pdbx_seq_one_letter_code
_entity_poly.pdbx_strand_id
1 'polypeptide(L)'
;MAERVSLALNTTTTTMASSLRTQVSASRLLRFSSSGSKLSFPSSSLSFTRSLVSSPLLSQKRCQAALVNRSFSSAATTHCTAATDPEQLKSAREDIKELLNIKFCHPILVRLGWHDAGTYNKNISGWPQRGGANGSLRYEIELKHAANAGLVNALNLIKHIKDMYSGISYADLFQLASATAIEEAGGPKLPMKYGRVDTSGPHECPEEGRLPDAGPPSPANHLREVFYRMGLDDKDIVALSGAHTLGRSRPERSGWGKPETKYTVFFLVLFHNVLFIELVFKFSLLLLGIWFKTHVYRPG
;
A
#
# COMPACT_ATOMS: atom_id res chain seq x y z
N MET A 1 -1.58 2.09 -75.36
CA MET A 1 -0.52 1.16 -75.83
C MET A 1 -0.66 -0.12 -75.01
N ALA A 2 -1.27 -1.14 -75.61
CA ALA A 2 -1.17 -2.55 -75.19
C ALA A 2 0.31 -3.00 -75.42
N GLU A 3 0.90 -4.06 -74.84
CA GLU A 3 0.55 -5.47 -74.63
C GLU A 3 1.51 -6.04 -73.55
N ARG A 4 1.08 -6.92 -72.64
CA ARG A 4 1.30 -8.39 -72.65
C ARG A 4 2.69 -8.87 -73.09
N VAL A 5 3.40 -9.55 -72.19
CA VAL A 5 3.97 -10.90 -72.43
C VAL A 5 3.92 -11.72 -71.13
N SER A 6 3.22 -12.86 -71.20
CA SER A 6 3.23 -13.96 -70.23
C SER A 6 4.32 -14.98 -70.57
N LEU A 7 4.69 -15.80 -69.58
CA LEU A 7 4.93 -17.27 -69.59
C LEU A 7 6.08 -17.58 -68.62
N ALA A 8 6.17 -18.65 -67.84
CA ALA A 8 5.31 -19.71 -67.30
C ALA A 8 6.24 -20.90 -67.01
N LEU A 9 6.04 -21.53 -65.84
CA LEU A 9 6.15 -22.98 -65.56
C LEU A 9 7.50 -23.72 -65.70
N ASN A 10 7.91 -24.34 -64.58
CA ASN A 10 7.88 -25.81 -64.38
C ASN A 10 8.27 -26.09 -62.89
N THR A 11 7.41 -26.64 -62.01
CA THR A 11 7.11 -28.08 -61.76
C THR A 11 8.34 -29.00 -61.89
N THR A 12 8.67 -29.92 -60.97
CA THR A 12 7.82 -31.01 -60.47
C THR A 12 8.52 -31.73 -59.29
N THR A 13 7.73 -32.09 -58.26
CA THR A 13 7.70 -33.36 -57.48
C THR A 13 8.96 -34.22 -57.26
N THR A 14 9.11 -34.78 -56.05
CA THR A 14 8.85 -36.22 -55.80
C THR A 14 8.76 -36.55 -54.29
N THR A 15 7.70 -37.31 -54.02
CA THR A 15 7.20 -37.96 -52.80
C THR A 15 8.04 -39.18 -52.40
N MET A 16 8.05 -39.57 -51.11
CA MET A 16 7.45 -40.84 -50.63
C MET A 16 7.90 -41.19 -49.20
N ALA A 17 7.02 -41.96 -48.56
CA ALA A 17 6.88 -42.23 -47.14
C ALA A 17 7.41 -43.62 -46.70
N SER A 18 7.06 -43.97 -45.45
CA SER A 18 7.01 -45.30 -44.79
C SER A 18 8.26 -45.67 -43.95
N SER A 19 8.21 -46.43 -42.84
CA SER A 19 7.21 -46.70 -41.79
C SER A 19 7.90 -47.55 -40.69
N LEU A 20 7.41 -47.46 -39.44
CA LEU A 20 7.41 -48.45 -38.34
C LEU A 20 8.72 -49.09 -37.80
N ARG A 21 8.97 -48.91 -36.48
CA ARG A 21 8.88 -50.00 -35.47
C ARG A 21 8.98 -49.53 -34.02
N THR A 22 8.16 -50.20 -33.21
CA THR A 22 7.93 -50.19 -31.76
C THR A 22 9.13 -50.69 -30.93
N GLN A 23 9.32 -50.15 -29.72
CA GLN A 23 9.75 -50.92 -28.53
C GLN A 23 9.24 -50.25 -27.24
N VAL A 24 8.61 -51.07 -26.41
CA VAL A 24 8.14 -50.82 -25.04
C VAL A 24 9.09 -51.54 -24.09
N SER A 25 9.51 -50.89 -22.99
CA SER A 25 9.92 -51.50 -21.70
C SER A 25 10.46 -50.42 -20.79
N ALA A 26 10.43 -50.48 -19.47
CA ALA A 26 9.65 -51.21 -18.47
C ALA A 26 10.10 -50.58 -17.15
N SER A 27 9.17 -50.35 -16.23
CA SER A 27 9.39 -49.81 -14.90
C SER A 27 10.39 -50.66 -14.11
N ARG A 28 11.39 -50.04 -13.47
CA ARG A 28 12.24 -50.70 -12.48
C ARG A 28 12.10 -50.03 -11.12
N LEU A 29 11.45 -50.78 -10.23
CA LEU A 29 11.30 -50.54 -8.81
C LEU A 29 12.67 -50.47 -8.12
N LEU A 30 12.88 -49.46 -7.28
CA LEU A 30 13.86 -49.52 -6.20
C LEU A 30 13.15 -49.39 -4.86
N ARG A 31 13.24 -50.49 -4.12
CA ARG A 31 12.84 -50.70 -2.73
C ARG A 31 13.84 -49.95 -1.86
N PHE A 32 13.37 -49.05 -0.99
CA PHE A 32 14.13 -48.66 0.19
C PHE A 32 13.27 -48.91 1.43
N SER A 33 13.87 -49.67 2.35
CA SER A 33 13.30 -50.13 3.60
C SER A 33 13.44 -49.02 4.64
N SER A 34 12.35 -48.63 5.29
CA SER A 34 12.41 -47.82 6.51
C SER A 34 11.69 -48.56 7.63
N SER A 35 12.48 -48.97 8.61
CA SER A 35 12.09 -49.60 9.86
C SER A 35 11.01 -48.80 10.60
N GLY A 36 9.94 -49.48 10.98
CA GLY A 36 8.95 -48.95 11.89
C GLY A 36 9.51 -48.76 13.29
N SER A 37 9.31 -47.58 13.85
CA SER A 37 9.32 -47.36 15.30
C SER A 37 7.95 -46.80 15.68
N LYS A 38 7.18 -47.63 16.39
CA LYS A 38 5.95 -47.23 17.07
C LYS A 38 6.35 -46.38 18.26
N LEU A 39 5.84 -45.16 18.36
CA LEU A 39 5.82 -44.41 19.60
C LEU A 39 4.37 -44.00 19.91
N SER A 40 3.92 -44.56 21.02
CA SER A 40 2.63 -44.41 21.67
C SER A 40 2.46 -43.01 22.26
N PHE A 41 1.29 -42.39 22.01
CA PHE A 41 0.81 -41.22 22.73
C PHE A 41 0.18 -41.63 24.07
N PRO A 42 0.52 -40.99 25.19
CA PRO A 42 -0.34 -41.02 26.38
C PRO A 42 -1.37 -39.89 26.29
N SER A 43 -2.65 -40.26 26.27
CA SER A 43 -3.77 -39.36 26.54
C SER A 43 -3.81 -39.04 28.04
N SER A 44 -3.58 -37.79 28.41
CA SER A 44 -3.94 -37.27 29.73
C SER A 44 -5.21 -36.42 29.60
N SER A 45 -6.33 -37.05 29.93
CA SER A 45 -7.61 -36.43 30.23
C SER A 45 -7.45 -35.55 31.48
N LEU A 46 -7.76 -34.26 31.38
CA LEU A 46 -8.03 -33.41 32.53
C LEU A 46 -9.50 -33.05 32.55
N SER A 47 -10.23 -33.78 33.39
CA SER A 47 -11.55 -33.46 33.90
C SER A 47 -11.43 -32.31 34.91
N PHE A 48 -12.20 -31.24 34.72
CA PHE A 48 -12.42 -30.23 35.75
C PHE A 48 -13.90 -30.20 36.13
N THR A 49 -14.18 -30.73 37.32
CA THR A 49 -15.51 -30.71 37.94
C THR A 49 -15.66 -29.49 38.86
N ARG A 50 -16.77 -28.77 38.64
CA ARG A 50 -17.52 -27.82 39.50
C ARG A 50 -16.98 -27.44 40.89
N SER A 51 -17.06 -26.14 41.20
CA SER A 51 -17.92 -25.68 42.33
C SER A 51 -18.28 -24.20 42.27
N LEU A 52 -19.55 -23.95 42.63
CA LEU A 52 -20.17 -22.68 42.96
C LEU A 52 -19.69 -22.23 44.35
N VAL A 53 -19.28 -20.98 44.52
CA VAL A 53 -19.30 -20.30 45.82
C VAL A 53 -19.67 -18.83 45.65
N SER A 54 -20.55 -18.40 46.54
CA SER A 54 -21.31 -17.15 46.63
C SER A 54 -20.51 -15.86 46.83
N SER A 55 -21.15 -14.75 46.43
CA SER A 55 -20.77 -13.35 46.64
C SER A 55 -20.62 -12.94 48.12
N PRO A 56 -19.98 -11.79 48.36
CA PRO A 56 -20.52 -10.82 49.30
C PRO A 56 -20.81 -9.45 48.66
N LEU A 57 -21.95 -8.88 49.07
CA LEU A 57 -22.37 -7.50 48.91
C LEU A 57 -21.29 -6.50 49.37
N LEU A 58 -21.11 -5.39 48.65
CA LEU A 58 -21.09 -4.06 49.27
C LEU A 58 -21.41 -2.94 48.27
N SER A 59 -22.54 -2.29 48.51
CA SER A 59 -22.84 -0.86 48.43
C SER A 59 -22.17 0.00 47.35
N GLN A 60 -22.95 0.42 46.35
CA GLN A 60 -22.76 1.74 45.72
C GLN A 60 -24.08 2.33 45.20
N LYS A 61 -24.52 3.34 45.95
CA LYS A 61 -25.34 4.52 45.64
C LYS A 61 -26.14 4.54 44.33
N ARG A 62 -27.46 4.57 44.53
CA ARG A 62 -28.52 4.96 43.60
C ARG A 62 -28.33 6.43 43.18
N CYS A 63 -27.88 6.66 41.94
CA CYS A 63 -28.03 7.94 41.26
C CYS A 63 -29.31 7.91 40.43
N GLN A 64 -30.25 8.80 40.74
CA GLN A 64 -31.48 8.99 39.97
C GLN A 64 -31.13 9.55 38.59
N ALA A 65 -31.44 8.81 37.53
CA ALA A 65 -31.37 9.32 36.16
C ALA A 65 -32.62 10.19 35.91
N ALA A 66 -32.42 11.50 35.82
CA ALA A 66 -33.42 12.43 35.32
C ALA A 66 -33.63 12.18 33.82
N LEU A 67 -34.88 11.89 33.47
CA LEU A 67 -35.36 11.68 32.10
C LEU A 67 -35.42 13.05 31.40
N VAL A 68 -34.35 13.44 30.72
CA VAL A 68 -34.35 14.63 29.86
C VAL A 68 -34.83 14.20 28.48
N ASN A 69 -36.07 14.57 28.19
CA ASN A 69 -36.73 14.37 26.91
C ASN A 69 -36.06 15.28 25.86
N ARG A 70 -35.09 14.77 25.11
CA ARG A 70 -34.43 15.52 24.03
C ARG A 70 -35.06 15.11 22.70
N SER A 71 -35.99 15.94 22.24
CA SER A 71 -36.59 15.84 20.91
C SER A 71 -35.51 15.83 19.83
N PHE A 72 -35.48 14.78 19.01
CA PHE A 72 -34.65 14.71 17.82
C PHE A 72 -35.29 15.56 16.72
N SER A 73 -34.76 16.76 16.51
CA SER A 73 -34.99 17.48 15.26
C SER A 73 -33.95 17.02 14.24
N SER A 74 -34.41 16.27 13.25
CA SER A 74 -33.67 15.90 12.04
C SER A 74 -33.39 17.17 11.23
N ALA A 75 -32.26 17.83 11.50
CA ALA A 75 -31.70 18.84 10.61
C ALA A 75 -30.67 18.17 9.70
N ALA A 76 -31.04 17.99 8.44
CA ALA A 76 -30.15 17.58 7.38
C ALA A 76 -28.95 18.55 7.34
N THR A 77 -27.77 18.06 7.74
CA THR A 77 -26.55 18.85 7.69
C THR A 77 -26.06 18.88 6.24
N THR A 78 -26.17 20.05 5.62
CA THR A 78 -25.45 20.40 4.40
C THR A 78 -23.95 20.27 4.68
N HIS A 79 -23.28 19.29 4.04
CA HIS A 79 -21.83 19.13 4.13
C HIS A 79 -21.13 20.28 3.40
N CYS A 80 -20.94 21.39 4.09
CA CYS A 80 -19.96 22.40 3.72
C CYS A 80 -18.57 21.84 4.05
N THR A 81 -17.68 21.77 3.08
CA THR A 81 -16.30 21.26 3.23
C THR A 81 -15.50 22.18 4.16
N ALA A 82 -15.56 21.90 5.46
CA ALA A 82 -14.77 22.60 6.47
C ALA A 82 -13.29 22.21 6.31
N ALA A 83 -12.40 23.19 6.48
CA ALA A 83 -10.97 22.95 6.61
C ALA A 83 -10.73 21.88 7.69
N THR A 84 -9.75 21.00 7.46
CA THR A 84 -9.43 19.90 8.37
C THR A 84 -9.25 20.40 9.80
N ASP A 85 -10.00 19.81 10.75
CA ASP A 85 -10.00 20.17 12.16
C ASP A 85 -8.59 19.92 12.78
N PRO A 86 -7.86 20.98 13.21
CA PRO A 86 -6.50 20.86 13.72
C PRO A 86 -6.39 20.03 14.99
N GLU A 87 -7.41 20.04 15.85
CA GLU A 87 -7.45 19.22 17.05
C GLU A 87 -7.59 17.74 16.70
N GLN A 88 -8.49 17.41 15.76
CA GLN A 88 -8.63 16.03 15.27
C GLN A 88 -7.34 15.53 14.62
N LEU A 89 -6.64 16.36 13.84
CA LEU A 89 -5.34 15.98 13.26
C LEU A 89 -4.29 15.61 14.30
N LYS A 90 -4.27 16.32 15.44
CA LYS A 90 -3.36 16.02 16.55
C LYS A 90 -3.73 14.69 17.20
N SER A 91 -5.01 14.46 17.50
CA SER A 91 -5.47 13.20 18.10
C SER A 91 -5.24 12.01 17.16
N ALA A 92 -5.58 12.15 15.88
CA ALA A 92 -5.32 11.13 14.87
C ALA A 92 -3.84 10.78 14.73
N ARG A 93 -2.93 11.76 14.89
CA ARG A 93 -1.49 11.51 14.90
C ARG A 93 -1.09 10.59 16.06
N GLU A 94 -1.62 10.83 17.25
CA GLU A 94 -1.29 10.00 18.43
C GLU A 94 -1.81 8.56 18.26
N ASP A 95 -3.03 8.38 17.74
CA ASP A 95 -3.57 7.05 17.44
C ASP A 95 -2.76 6.33 16.35
N ILE A 96 -2.24 7.07 15.36
CA ILE A 96 -1.33 6.52 14.35
C ILE A 96 -0.03 6.05 15.01
N LYS A 97 0.55 6.80 15.96
CA LYS A 97 1.74 6.35 16.69
C LYS A 97 1.47 5.08 17.49
N GLU A 98 0.33 5.00 18.15
CA GLU A 98 -0.08 3.78 18.85
C GLU A 98 -0.22 2.60 17.89
N LEU A 99 -0.90 2.81 16.75
CA LEU A 99 -1.03 1.81 15.70
C LEU A 99 0.34 1.31 15.21
N LEU A 100 1.28 2.22 15.00
CA LEU A 100 2.65 1.94 14.57
C LEU A 100 3.41 1.10 15.61
N ASN A 101 3.25 1.42 16.88
CA ASN A 101 3.85 0.70 18.01
C ASN A 101 3.29 -0.72 18.20
N ILE A 102 2.03 -0.95 17.82
CA ILE A 102 1.39 -2.26 17.96
C ILE A 102 1.59 -3.14 16.71
N LYS A 103 1.48 -2.55 15.52
CA LYS A 103 1.41 -3.30 14.25
C LYS A 103 2.70 -3.26 13.45
N PHE A 104 3.62 -2.36 13.77
CA PHE A 104 4.89 -2.19 13.03
C PHE A 104 4.68 -1.96 11.54
N CYS A 105 3.61 -1.24 11.19
CA CYS A 105 3.17 -1.03 9.82
C CYS A 105 3.77 0.21 9.14
N HIS A 106 4.84 0.79 9.68
CA HIS A 106 5.51 1.99 9.14
C HIS A 106 5.70 1.93 7.61
N PRO A 107 6.28 0.87 7.02
CA PRO A 107 6.61 0.88 5.60
C PRO A 107 5.37 0.90 4.69
N ILE A 108 4.26 0.26 5.10
CA ILE A 108 3.06 0.22 4.27
C ILE A 108 2.28 1.54 4.32
N LEU A 109 2.35 2.27 5.43
CA LEU A 109 1.75 3.61 5.54
C LEU A 109 2.54 4.65 4.74
N VAL A 110 3.88 4.55 4.72
CA VAL A 110 4.72 5.37 3.83
C VAL A 110 4.39 5.09 2.36
N ARG A 111 4.31 3.81 1.98
CA ARG A 111 3.92 3.41 0.62
C ARG A 111 2.52 3.91 0.26
N LEU A 112 1.56 3.85 1.17
CA LEU A 112 0.20 4.33 0.92
C LEU A 112 0.20 5.83 0.57
N GLY A 113 0.86 6.67 1.37
CA GLY A 113 0.97 8.09 1.10
C GLY A 113 1.69 8.40 -0.22
N TRP A 114 2.73 7.64 -0.55
CA TRP A 114 3.41 7.74 -1.85
C TRP A 114 2.49 7.39 -3.02
N HIS A 115 1.78 6.27 -2.96
CA HIS A 115 0.98 5.79 -4.08
C HIS A 115 -0.23 6.68 -4.36
N ASP A 116 -0.82 7.32 -3.35
CA ASP A 116 -1.88 8.33 -3.55
C ASP A 116 -1.30 9.56 -4.28
N ALA A 117 -0.16 10.08 -3.82
CA ALA A 117 0.45 11.27 -4.40
C ALA A 117 1.15 11.03 -5.75
N GLY A 118 1.68 9.84 -6.00
CA GLY A 118 2.51 9.49 -7.15
C GLY A 118 1.75 9.45 -8.48
N THR A 119 0.42 9.55 -8.44
CA THR A 119 -0.42 9.64 -9.65
C THR A 119 -0.45 11.05 -10.26
N TYR A 120 0.20 12.02 -9.61
CA TYR A 120 0.22 13.41 -10.05
C TYR A 120 0.83 13.60 -11.45
N ASN A 121 0.21 14.51 -12.22
CA ASN A 121 0.71 14.96 -13.50
C ASN A 121 0.66 16.48 -13.59
N LYS A 122 1.83 17.12 -13.59
CA LYS A 122 1.97 18.59 -13.66
C LYS A 122 1.43 19.21 -14.94
N ASN A 123 1.30 18.42 -16.00
CA ASN A 123 0.80 18.89 -17.29
C ASN A 123 -0.73 18.96 -17.34
N ILE A 124 -1.43 18.46 -16.31
CA ILE A 124 -2.89 18.55 -16.17
C ILE A 124 -3.21 19.62 -15.13
N SER A 125 -3.98 20.64 -15.51
CA SER A 125 -4.33 21.75 -14.62
C SER A 125 -5.51 21.40 -13.69
N GLY A 126 -6.50 20.66 -14.20
CA GLY A 126 -7.76 20.36 -13.52
C GLY A 126 -7.61 19.47 -12.28
N TRP A 127 -8.33 19.83 -11.21
CA TRP A 127 -8.54 18.97 -10.05
C TRP A 127 -9.92 18.32 -10.15
N PRO A 128 -10.07 17.01 -9.89
CA PRO A 128 -9.04 16.07 -9.44
C PRO A 128 -8.25 15.34 -10.55
N GLN A 129 -8.49 15.64 -11.84
CA GLN A 129 -7.98 14.88 -13.00
C GLN A 129 -6.44 14.76 -13.05
N ARG A 130 -5.74 15.77 -12.51
CA ARG A 130 -4.28 15.77 -12.39
C ARG A 130 -3.73 14.71 -11.43
N GLY A 131 -4.57 13.99 -10.69
CA GLY A 131 -4.15 13.03 -9.66
C GLY A 131 -3.49 13.70 -8.47
N GLY A 132 -2.65 12.94 -7.76
CA GLY A 132 -1.95 13.41 -6.57
C GLY A 132 -2.69 13.12 -5.27
N ALA A 133 -2.23 13.73 -4.18
CA ALA A 133 -2.73 13.45 -2.83
C ALA A 133 -4.16 13.98 -2.61
N ASN A 134 -5.15 13.23 -3.11
CA ASN A 134 -6.57 13.59 -3.12
C ASN A 134 -7.45 12.45 -2.54
N GLY A 135 -6.83 11.41 -1.98
CA GLY A 135 -7.51 10.30 -1.33
C GLY A 135 -8.23 9.34 -2.27
N SER A 136 -8.09 9.47 -3.60
CA SER A 136 -8.76 8.59 -4.58
C SER A 136 -8.34 7.13 -4.41
N LEU A 137 -7.13 6.88 -3.89
CA LEU A 137 -6.60 5.55 -3.60
C LEU A 137 -7.45 4.73 -2.60
N ARG A 138 -8.44 5.33 -1.93
CA ARG A 138 -9.40 4.58 -1.10
C ARG A 138 -10.41 3.77 -1.90
N TYR A 139 -10.62 4.11 -3.16
CA TYR A 139 -11.61 3.46 -4.02
C TYR A 139 -11.06 2.17 -4.63
N GLU A 140 -11.94 1.18 -4.76
CA GLU A 140 -11.58 -0.15 -5.23
C GLU A 140 -10.96 -0.15 -6.65
N ILE A 141 -11.43 0.74 -7.52
CA ILE A 141 -10.91 0.87 -8.90
C ILE A 141 -9.40 1.13 -8.91
N GLU A 142 -8.93 2.07 -8.09
CA GLU A 142 -7.52 2.43 -8.02
C GLU A 142 -6.71 1.45 -7.14
N LEU A 143 -7.31 0.91 -6.08
CA LEU A 143 -6.68 -0.14 -5.26
C LEU A 143 -6.35 -1.40 -6.06
N LYS A 144 -7.13 -1.69 -7.10
CA LYS A 144 -6.95 -2.86 -7.99
C LYS A 144 -5.83 -2.69 -9.00
N HIS A 145 -5.29 -1.49 -9.20
CA HIS A 145 -4.12 -1.30 -10.05
C HIS A 145 -2.96 -2.19 -9.57
N ALA A 146 -2.20 -2.77 -10.50
CA ALA A 146 -1.11 -3.71 -10.23
C ALA A 146 -0.07 -3.10 -9.28
N ALA A 147 0.30 -1.83 -9.48
CA ALA A 147 1.23 -1.11 -8.62
C ALA A 147 0.73 -0.96 -7.17
N ASN A 148 -0.58 -1.02 -6.93
CA ASN A 148 -1.23 -0.83 -5.62
C ASN A 148 -1.49 -2.15 -4.87
N ALA A 149 -1.06 -3.29 -5.43
CA ALA A 149 -1.22 -4.60 -4.80
C ALA A 149 -0.83 -4.60 -3.31
N GLY A 150 -1.78 -5.02 -2.47
CA GLY A 150 -1.66 -5.11 -1.02
C GLY A 150 -1.92 -3.82 -0.22
N LEU A 151 -2.15 -2.66 -0.86
CA LEU A 151 -2.44 -1.39 -0.15
C LEU A 151 -3.82 -1.36 0.52
N VAL A 152 -4.74 -2.25 0.12
CA VAL A 152 -5.99 -2.48 0.86
C VAL A 152 -5.75 -2.79 2.34
N ASN A 153 -4.63 -3.44 2.68
CA ASN A 153 -4.27 -3.71 4.07
C ASN A 153 -3.94 -2.41 4.82
N ALA A 154 -3.25 -1.47 4.18
CA ALA A 154 -2.96 -0.17 4.77
C ALA A 154 -4.25 0.63 4.98
N LEU A 155 -5.14 0.64 3.96
CA LEU A 155 -6.44 1.29 4.05
C LEU A 155 -7.28 0.73 5.21
N ASN A 156 -7.32 -0.59 5.38
CA ASN A 156 -8.06 -1.22 6.47
C ASN A 156 -7.53 -0.82 7.86
N LEU A 157 -6.21 -0.63 8.01
CA LEU A 157 -5.62 -0.17 9.27
C LEU A 157 -6.04 1.26 9.62
N ILE A 158 -5.98 2.16 8.65
CA ILE A 158 -6.29 3.59 8.86
C ILE A 158 -7.79 3.88 8.84
N LYS A 159 -8.62 3.03 8.25
CA LYS A 159 -10.08 3.22 8.20
C LYS A 159 -10.66 3.33 9.60
N HIS A 160 -10.16 2.53 10.54
CA HIS A 160 -10.58 2.62 11.94
C HIS A 160 -10.31 4.02 12.53
N ILE A 161 -9.14 4.60 12.24
CA ILE A 161 -8.77 5.95 12.66
C ILE A 161 -9.66 6.99 11.95
N LYS A 162 -9.91 6.81 10.65
CA LYS A 162 -10.79 7.70 9.88
C LYS A 162 -12.21 7.76 10.45
N ASP A 163 -12.74 6.63 10.91
CA ASP A 163 -14.10 6.54 11.48
C ASP A 163 -14.21 7.31 12.81
N MET A 164 -13.12 7.44 13.57
CA MET A 164 -13.05 8.26 14.79
C MET A 164 -12.96 9.77 14.50
N TYR A 165 -12.38 10.15 13.36
CA TYR A 165 -12.10 11.55 13.01
C TYR A 165 -12.79 11.93 11.69
N SER A 166 -14.08 12.26 11.78
CA SER A 166 -14.89 12.63 10.62
C SER A 166 -14.44 13.93 9.95
N GLY A 167 -13.79 14.83 10.69
CA GLY A 167 -13.29 16.13 10.20
C GLY A 167 -11.96 16.06 9.43
N ILE A 168 -11.36 14.88 9.30
CA ILE A 168 -10.13 14.66 8.53
C ILE A 168 -10.47 13.97 7.21
N SER A 169 -9.99 14.50 6.08
CA SER A 169 -10.08 13.85 4.77
C SER A 169 -9.19 12.60 4.72
N TYR A 170 -9.56 11.62 3.90
CA TYR A 170 -8.68 10.48 3.61
C TYR A 170 -7.34 10.95 3.03
N ALA A 171 -7.37 11.96 2.16
CA ALA A 171 -6.18 12.58 1.58
C ALA A 171 -5.20 13.09 2.64
N ASP A 172 -5.68 13.83 3.66
CA ASP A 172 -4.83 14.25 4.77
C ASP A 172 -4.41 13.09 5.66
N LEU A 173 -5.30 12.13 5.91
CA LEU A 173 -5.01 10.98 6.77
C LEU A 173 -3.90 10.09 6.18
N PHE A 174 -3.89 9.85 4.88
CA PHE A 174 -2.84 9.08 4.20
C PHE A 174 -1.47 9.74 4.36
N GLN A 175 -1.43 11.06 4.17
CA GLN A 175 -0.21 11.85 4.27
C GLN A 175 0.24 12.03 5.73
N LEU A 176 -0.69 12.18 6.67
CA LEU A 176 -0.43 12.20 8.11
C LEU A 176 0.18 10.86 8.57
N ALA A 177 -0.41 9.75 8.14
CA ALA A 177 0.06 8.40 8.46
C ALA A 177 1.46 8.14 7.91
N SER A 178 1.72 8.51 6.65
CA SER A 178 3.04 8.39 6.02
C SER A 178 4.10 9.22 6.75
N ALA A 179 3.82 10.50 7.02
CA ALA A 179 4.78 11.38 7.68
C ALA A 179 5.07 10.97 9.13
N THR A 180 4.04 10.55 9.87
CA THR A 180 4.20 10.03 11.23
C THR A 180 5.00 8.73 11.22
N ALA A 181 4.77 7.83 10.26
CA ALA A 181 5.55 6.61 10.11
C ALA A 181 7.04 6.86 9.82
N ILE A 182 7.38 7.92 9.07
CA ILE A 182 8.78 8.31 8.84
C ILE A 182 9.41 8.82 10.14
N GLU A 183 8.72 9.72 10.85
CA GLU A 183 9.20 10.31 12.10
C GLU A 183 9.42 9.23 13.18
N GLU A 184 8.43 8.34 13.40
CA GLU A 184 8.49 7.26 14.39
C GLU A 184 9.52 6.17 14.04
N ALA A 185 9.85 5.99 12.75
CA ALA A 185 10.92 5.08 12.35
C ALA A 185 12.33 5.63 12.63
N GLY A 186 12.46 6.89 13.08
CA GLY A 186 13.73 7.60 13.30
C GLY A 186 14.14 8.51 12.14
N GLY A 187 13.24 8.76 11.19
CA GLY A 187 13.45 9.68 10.08
C GLY A 187 13.30 11.16 10.46
N PRO A 188 13.51 12.07 9.51
CA PRO A 188 13.40 13.51 9.74
C PRO A 188 11.96 13.95 9.96
N LYS A 189 11.78 14.97 10.81
CA LYS A 189 10.48 15.63 10.97
C LYS A 189 10.12 16.41 9.71
N LEU A 190 8.99 16.06 9.09
CA LEU A 190 8.54 16.66 7.84
C LEU A 190 7.72 17.94 8.10
N PRO A 191 7.96 19.04 7.35
CA PRO A 191 7.17 20.27 7.48
C PRO A 191 5.80 20.15 6.78
N MET A 192 4.95 19.28 7.33
CA MET A 192 3.65 18.91 6.78
C MET A 192 2.65 20.05 6.80
N LYS A 193 1.80 20.11 5.76
CA LYS A 193 0.59 20.92 5.71
C LYS A 193 -0.62 20.03 5.42
N TYR A 194 -1.76 20.44 5.96
CA TYR A 194 -3.04 19.74 5.88
C TYR A 194 -4.14 20.70 5.38
N GLY A 195 -5.30 20.14 5.05
CA GLY A 195 -6.41 20.80 4.37
C GLY A 195 -6.68 20.22 2.98
N ARG A 196 -6.19 19.00 2.68
CA ARG A 196 -6.48 18.34 1.40
C ARG A 196 -7.96 17.95 1.34
N VAL A 197 -8.51 18.03 0.14
CA VAL A 197 -9.90 17.65 -0.12
C VAL A 197 -9.92 16.27 -0.74
N ASP A 198 -10.84 15.42 -0.27
CA ASP A 198 -11.09 14.12 -0.86
C ASP A 198 -11.79 14.26 -2.21
N THR A 199 -11.43 13.39 -3.15
CA THR A 199 -12.26 13.14 -4.34
C THR A 199 -13.69 12.76 -3.95
N SER A 200 -14.67 13.09 -4.77
CA SER A 200 -16.09 12.85 -4.51
C SER A 200 -16.52 11.41 -4.78
N GLY A 201 -15.83 10.71 -5.70
CA GLY A 201 -16.24 9.39 -6.15
C GLY A 201 -15.17 8.62 -6.92
N PRO A 202 -15.43 7.33 -7.21
CA PRO A 202 -14.49 6.45 -7.93
C PRO A 202 -14.27 6.87 -9.38
N HIS A 203 -15.17 7.63 -9.98
CA HIS A 203 -15.04 8.15 -11.35
C HIS A 203 -13.98 9.26 -11.47
N GLU A 204 -13.49 9.77 -10.34
CA GLU A 204 -12.41 10.75 -10.26
C GLU A 204 -11.03 10.12 -10.03
N CYS A 205 -10.96 8.78 -9.92
CA CYS A 205 -9.68 8.08 -9.83
C CYS A 205 -8.86 8.27 -11.11
N PRO A 206 -7.54 8.47 -11.01
CA PRO A 206 -6.67 8.48 -12.16
C PRO A 206 -6.64 7.10 -12.83
N GLU A 207 -6.34 7.10 -14.12
CA GLU A 207 -6.07 5.86 -14.86
C GLU A 207 -4.83 5.12 -14.32
N GLU A 208 -4.80 3.80 -14.52
CA GLU A 208 -3.63 2.98 -14.20
C GLU A 208 -2.40 3.36 -15.06
N GLY A 209 -1.20 3.06 -14.57
CA GLY A 209 0.06 3.27 -15.32
C GLY A 209 0.79 4.57 -14.99
N ARG A 210 0.28 5.38 -14.06
CA ARG A 210 1.00 6.58 -13.59
C ARG A 210 2.12 6.27 -12.61
N LEU A 211 2.07 5.13 -11.90
CA LEU A 211 3.09 4.74 -10.92
C LEU A 211 4.27 4.01 -11.59
N PRO A 212 5.49 4.07 -11.02
CA PRO A 212 6.66 3.48 -11.64
C PRO A 212 6.69 1.94 -11.51
N ASP A 213 6.96 1.27 -12.62
CA ASP A 213 7.40 -0.13 -12.65
C ASP A 213 8.82 -0.33 -12.07
N ALA A 214 9.02 -1.48 -11.42
CA ALA A 214 10.30 -1.86 -10.82
C ALA A 214 11.28 -2.53 -11.82
N GLY A 215 10.79 -3.08 -12.94
CA GLY A 215 11.62 -3.78 -13.94
C GLY A 215 11.40 -3.32 -15.39
N PRO A 216 11.38 -2.01 -15.69
CA PRO A 216 11.31 -1.53 -17.06
C PRO A 216 12.61 -1.84 -17.82
N PRO A 217 12.60 -1.87 -19.17
CA PRO A 217 13.81 -2.13 -19.97
C PRO A 217 14.90 -1.07 -19.79
N SER A 218 14.52 0.16 -19.43
CA SER A 218 15.46 1.26 -19.16
C SER A 218 15.13 1.97 -17.83
N PRO A 219 15.58 1.43 -16.67
CA PRO A 219 15.18 1.90 -15.34
C PRO A 219 15.40 3.38 -15.07
N ALA A 220 16.58 3.93 -15.39
CA ALA A 220 16.87 5.33 -15.12
C ALA A 220 15.98 6.29 -15.94
N ASN A 221 15.73 5.96 -17.22
CA ASN A 221 14.86 6.78 -18.07
C ASN A 221 13.41 6.71 -17.62
N HIS A 222 12.93 5.50 -17.30
CA HIS A 222 11.58 5.30 -16.75
C HIS A 222 11.34 6.09 -15.46
N LEU A 223 12.31 6.08 -14.53
CA LEU A 223 12.22 6.90 -13.33
C LEU A 223 12.13 8.38 -13.66
N ARG A 224 12.96 8.89 -14.57
CA ARG A 224 12.87 10.30 -15.01
C ARG A 224 11.53 10.61 -15.64
N GLU A 225 11.02 9.77 -16.55
CA GLU A 225 9.70 9.97 -17.17
C GLU A 225 8.59 10.09 -16.14
N VAL A 226 8.55 9.17 -15.18
CA VAL A 226 7.52 9.13 -14.13
C VAL A 226 7.63 10.31 -13.16
N PHE A 227 8.84 10.61 -12.66
CA PHE A 227 9.02 11.66 -11.66
C PHE A 227 9.04 13.07 -12.26
N TYR A 228 9.56 13.24 -13.48
CA TYR A 228 9.52 14.53 -14.17
C TYR A 228 8.08 14.93 -14.51
N ARG A 229 7.20 13.95 -14.78
CA ARG A 229 5.75 14.18 -14.90
C ARG A 229 5.14 14.74 -13.61
N MET A 230 5.66 14.33 -12.45
CA MET A 230 5.24 14.88 -11.15
C MET A 230 5.86 16.25 -10.86
N GLY A 231 6.86 16.68 -11.64
CA GLY A 231 7.59 17.93 -11.42
C GLY A 231 8.78 17.80 -10.47
N LEU A 232 9.25 16.58 -10.26
CA LEU A 232 10.39 16.25 -9.41
C LEU A 232 11.65 16.10 -10.26
N ASP A 233 12.81 16.50 -9.73
CA ASP A 233 14.10 16.43 -10.43
C ASP A 233 14.92 15.17 -10.08
N ASP A 234 16.11 15.02 -10.66
CA ASP A 234 17.01 13.89 -10.38
C ASP A 234 17.40 13.79 -8.89
N LYS A 235 17.50 14.92 -8.18
CA LYS A 235 17.81 14.96 -6.75
C LYS A 235 16.63 14.44 -5.92
N ASP A 236 15.40 14.84 -6.27
CA ASP A 236 14.19 14.32 -5.66
C ASP A 236 14.08 12.80 -5.86
N ILE A 237 14.30 12.29 -7.07
CA ILE A 237 14.22 10.85 -7.40
C ILE A 237 15.10 10.02 -6.46
N VAL A 238 16.37 10.43 -6.33
CA VAL A 238 17.34 9.70 -5.50
C VAL A 238 16.97 9.78 -4.02
N ALA A 239 16.58 10.95 -3.53
CA ALA A 239 16.21 11.12 -2.12
C ALA A 239 14.97 10.31 -1.76
N LEU A 240 13.93 10.34 -2.60
CA LEU A 240 12.68 9.61 -2.39
C LEU A 240 12.87 8.10 -2.48
N SER A 241 13.74 7.62 -3.37
CA SER A 241 14.11 6.21 -3.44
C SER A 241 14.75 5.70 -2.13
N GLY A 242 15.32 6.59 -1.33
CA GLY A 242 15.84 6.27 0.01
C GLY A 242 14.80 5.72 0.97
N ALA A 243 13.50 5.97 0.74
CA ALA A 243 12.41 5.38 1.54
C ALA A 243 12.38 3.85 1.49
N HIS A 244 13.02 3.21 0.49
CA HIS A 244 13.21 1.76 0.44
C HIS A 244 14.11 1.20 1.55
N THR A 245 14.72 2.05 2.39
CA THR A 245 15.30 1.61 3.67
C THR A 245 14.25 1.05 4.63
N LEU A 246 12.95 1.31 4.39
CA LEU A 246 11.84 0.80 5.17
C LEU A 246 11.16 -0.39 4.46
N GLY A 247 10.96 -1.46 5.21
CA GLY A 247 10.13 -2.58 4.78
C GLY A 247 10.80 -3.53 3.80
N ARG A 248 9.98 -4.18 2.95
CA ARG A 248 10.42 -5.20 2.01
C ARG A 248 9.44 -5.40 0.88
N SER A 249 9.95 -5.96 -0.22
CA SER A 249 9.11 -6.52 -1.27
C SER A 249 8.60 -7.92 -0.91
N ARG A 250 7.51 -8.30 -1.56
CA ARG A 250 6.79 -9.57 -1.40
C ARG A 250 6.40 -10.11 -2.79
N PRO A 251 6.75 -11.36 -3.13
CA PRO A 251 6.45 -11.92 -4.44
C PRO A 251 4.95 -12.01 -4.69
N GLU A 252 4.15 -12.29 -3.65
CA GLU A 252 2.68 -12.34 -3.72
C GLU A 252 2.00 -10.97 -3.94
N ARG A 253 2.76 -9.87 -3.86
CA ARG A 253 2.24 -8.51 -4.10
C ARG A 253 2.78 -7.92 -5.39
N SER A 254 4.09 -7.86 -5.52
CA SER A 254 4.74 -7.17 -6.64
C SER A 254 5.39 -8.12 -7.66
N GLY A 255 5.48 -9.42 -7.35
CA GLY A 255 6.32 -10.37 -8.08
C GLY A 255 7.80 -10.31 -7.72
N TRP A 256 8.23 -9.36 -6.89
CA TRP A 256 9.64 -9.17 -6.51
C TRP A 256 9.96 -9.64 -5.09
N GLY A 257 11.24 -9.93 -4.86
CA GLY A 257 11.78 -10.33 -3.56
C GLY A 257 11.66 -11.83 -3.27
N LYS A 258 12.35 -12.28 -2.21
CA LYS A 258 12.23 -13.66 -1.71
C LYS A 258 11.03 -13.75 -0.75
N PRO A 259 10.36 -14.91 -0.65
CA PRO A 259 9.27 -15.11 0.32
C PRO A 259 9.70 -14.79 1.76
N GLU A 260 10.91 -15.17 2.12
CA GLU A 260 11.52 -14.94 3.44
C GLU A 260 13.03 -14.76 3.35
N THR A 261 13.59 -14.09 4.37
CA THR A 261 15.03 -13.97 4.60
C THR A 261 15.30 -14.01 6.10
N LYS A 262 16.56 -14.14 6.54
CA LYS A 262 16.91 -14.02 7.97
C LYS A 262 16.46 -12.70 8.63
N TYR A 263 16.20 -11.66 7.84
CA TYR A 263 15.75 -10.34 8.31
C TYR A 263 14.23 -10.16 8.22
N THR A 264 13.46 -11.16 7.76
CA THR A 264 11.99 -11.04 7.69
C THR A 264 11.30 -11.36 9.01
N VAL A 265 12.01 -11.99 9.93
CA VAL A 265 11.53 -12.33 11.30
C VAL A 265 12.01 -11.30 12.32
N PHE A 266 13.17 -10.66 12.09
CA PHE A 266 13.69 -9.57 12.91
C PHE A 266 13.33 -8.22 12.31
N PHE A 267 12.41 -7.52 12.99
CA PHE A 267 12.06 -6.10 12.90
C PHE A 267 12.84 -5.25 11.88
N LEU A 268 12.25 -5.10 10.69
CA LEU A 268 12.69 -4.15 9.65
C LEU A 268 11.98 -2.79 9.85
N VAL A 269 11.99 -2.29 11.09
CA VAL A 269 11.29 -1.05 11.50
C VAL A 269 12.26 0.11 11.73
N LEU A 270 13.55 -0.17 11.85
CA LEU A 270 14.53 0.87 12.11
C LEU A 270 14.93 1.58 10.81
N PHE A 271 14.67 2.88 10.74
CA PHE A 271 15.32 3.79 9.80
C PHE A 271 16.78 3.97 10.27
N HIS A 272 17.58 2.91 10.19
CA HIS A 272 19.02 2.96 10.45
C HIS A 272 19.75 2.75 9.13
N ASN A 273 20.65 3.69 8.85
CA ASN A 273 21.39 3.86 7.61
C ASN A 273 22.18 2.61 7.19
N VAL A 274 21.56 1.74 6.41
CA VAL A 274 22.25 0.67 5.68
C VAL A 274 21.91 0.80 4.19
N LEU A 275 22.32 1.93 3.58
CA LEU A 275 22.77 1.93 2.18
C LEU A 275 23.60 3.15 1.76
N PHE A 276 23.45 4.34 2.34
CA PHE A 276 24.22 5.53 1.92
C PHE A 276 24.35 6.54 3.07
N ILE A 277 25.47 6.48 3.82
CA ILE A 277 25.60 7.14 5.13
C ILE A 277 25.86 8.66 5.09
N GLU A 278 26.30 9.28 3.99
CA GLU A 278 26.61 10.72 4.01
C GLU A 278 25.89 11.62 2.99
N LEU A 279 25.32 11.06 1.91
CA LEU A 279 24.68 11.90 0.89
C LEU A 279 23.22 12.26 1.22
N VAL A 280 22.52 11.41 1.98
CA VAL A 280 21.06 11.54 2.25
C VAL A 280 20.79 12.47 3.44
N PHE A 281 21.67 12.50 4.45
CA PHE A 281 21.44 13.26 5.69
C PHE A 281 21.57 14.78 5.52
N LYS A 282 22.33 15.26 4.53
CA LYS A 282 22.43 16.71 4.21
C LYS A 282 21.48 17.19 3.11
N PHE A 283 20.75 16.28 2.47
CA PHE A 283 19.81 16.62 1.39
C PHE A 283 18.33 16.66 1.86
N SER A 284 18.07 16.23 3.09
CA SER A 284 16.74 16.07 3.69
C SER A 284 15.95 17.37 3.93
N LEU A 285 16.59 18.54 3.97
CA LEU A 285 15.92 19.81 4.31
C LEU A 285 15.25 20.53 3.12
N LEU A 286 15.46 20.12 1.87
CA LEU A 286 14.92 20.83 0.70
C LEU A 286 13.79 20.11 -0.05
N LEU A 287 13.61 18.79 0.13
CA LEU A 287 12.85 17.96 -0.84
C LEU A 287 11.43 17.57 -0.42
N LEU A 288 10.98 17.95 0.78
CA LEU A 288 9.58 17.72 1.21
C LEU A 288 8.73 19.00 1.26
N GLY A 289 9.38 20.15 1.09
CA GLY A 289 8.72 21.43 0.89
C GLY A 289 8.12 21.61 -0.51
N ILE A 290 8.32 20.68 -1.45
CA ILE A 290 7.63 20.66 -2.75
C ILE A 290 6.48 19.65 -2.65
N TRP A 291 6.75 18.40 -2.26
CA TRP A 291 5.71 17.36 -2.12
C TRP A 291 4.56 17.71 -1.15
N PHE A 292 4.82 18.42 -0.05
CA PHE A 292 3.79 18.82 0.92
C PHE A 292 3.28 20.26 0.79
N LYS A 293 3.86 21.07 -0.10
CA LYS A 293 3.56 22.51 -0.22
C LYS A 293 2.97 22.87 -1.58
N THR A 294 3.15 22.04 -2.62
CA THR A 294 2.63 22.33 -3.95
C THR A 294 1.46 21.40 -4.32
N HIS A 295 0.25 21.95 -4.21
CA HIS A 295 -0.85 21.79 -5.18
C HIS A 295 -1.93 20.73 -4.92
N VAL A 296 -2.56 20.76 -3.75
CA VAL A 296 -4.00 20.43 -3.60
C VAL A 296 -4.65 21.39 -2.60
N TYR A 297 -4.60 22.69 -2.90
CA TYR A 297 -5.61 23.62 -2.40
C TYR A 297 -6.50 23.94 -3.59
N ARG A 298 -7.82 23.79 -3.40
CA ARG A 298 -8.82 24.33 -4.32
C ARG A 298 -8.49 25.82 -4.51
N PRO A 299 -8.31 26.33 -5.74
CA PRO A 299 -8.40 27.77 -5.92
C PRO A 299 -9.79 28.18 -5.44
N GLY A 300 -9.85 29.11 -4.49
CA GLY A 300 -11.10 29.81 -4.15
C GLY A 300 -11.60 30.62 -5.34
#